data_AF-A0AAE0L4J8-F1
#
_entry.id   AF-A0AAE0L4J8-F1
#
_cell.length_a   1.000
_cell.length_b   1.000
_cell.length_c   1.000
_cell.angle_alpha   90.00
_cell.angle_beta   90.00
_cell.angle_gamma   90.00
#
_symmetry.space_group_name_H-M   'P 1'
#
loop_
_entity.id
_entity.type
_entity.pdbx_description
1 polymer ?
#
loop_
_entity_poly.entity_id
_entity_poly.type
_entity_poly.pdbx_seq_one_letter_code
_entity_poly.pdbx_strand_id
1 'polypeptide(L)'
;MERSRLKESERQNAVLEERLLAAEARAERTEHAFDAFRMEQRATPEAALHADLARLAQAKQAVEGQLEAARRAKAKYKEQVRRMARELAGLHRDRAAAAAYSTQAAEAARTAKVAESQMAQLKAERRELRQLTQQLANMTQPAPAPPQPVPWIFPAPGYPGGAWMTSAAPEAESAAPGGQESKHGAEELAEPASAAELVSDSEEEAEAEDAHKDHAGGARPGSAAVTGSSRALHQDLAAASGNAPARSAEPTRKGTDAPPGTSDDSGTAGPSTTPEGAGRADPGAEARRLLQERADLVRTGVYRCGDRVIMELDRRIEALTKAAGST
;
A
#
# COMPACT_ATOMS: atom_id res chain seq x y z
N MET A 1 74.31 0.50 -74.63
CA MET A 1 74.00 -0.46 -73.55
C MET A 1 73.00 0.10 -72.54
N GLU A 2 73.13 1.36 -72.10
CA GLU A 2 72.21 1.93 -71.10
C GLU A 2 70.79 2.17 -71.63
N ARG A 3 70.67 2.72 -72.86
CA ARG A 3 69.36 2.92 -73.51
C ARG A 3 68.56 1.63 -73.70
N SER A 4 69.21 0.50 -73.93
CA SER A 4 68.53 -0.80 -74.06
C SER A 4 68.08 -1.36 -72.71
N ARG A 5 68.85 -1.14 -71.64
CA ARG A 5 68.44 -1.51 -70.27
C ARG A 5 67.27 -0.68 -69.78
N LEU A 6 67.27 0.62 -70.08
CA LEU A 6 66.17 1.53 -69.73
C LEU A 6 64.88 1.10 -70.45
N LYS A 7 64.92 0.86 -71.76
CA LYS A 7 63.76 0.35 -72.52
C LYS A 7 63.24 -0.99 -72.00
N GLU A 8 64.13 -1.89 -71.58
CA GLU A 8 63.73 -3.18 -71.00
C GLU A 8 63.08 -2.99 -69.63
N SER A 9 63.62 -2.10 -68.79
CA SER A 9 63.00 -1.73 -67.51
C SER A 9 61.63 -1.07 -67.69
N GLU A 10 61.46 -0.21 -68.69
CA GLU A 10 60.16 0.41 -69.02
C GLU A 10 59.12 -0.65 -69.42
N ARG A 11 59.53 -1.65 -70.23
CA ARG A 11 58.66 -2.78 -70.58
C ARG A 11 58.29 -3.60 -69.36
N GLN A 12 59.26 -3.88 -68.48
CA GLN A 12 59.01 -4.63 -67.24
C GLN A 12 58.06 -3.87 -66.32
N ASN A 13 58.24 -2.56 -66.16
CA ASN A 13 57.33 -1.71 -65.39
C ASN A 13 55.91 -1.72 -65.97
N ALA A 14 55.77 -1.55 -67.30
CA ALA A 14 54.47 -1.61 -67.95
C ALA A 14 53.76 -2.96 -67.73
N VAL A 15 54.50 -4.07 -67.80
CA VAL A 15 53.97 -5.42 -67.51
C VAL A 15 53.58 -5.56 -66.04
N LEU A 16 54.34 -4.98 -65.11
CA LEU A 16 54.00 -5.00 -63.67
C LEU A 16 52.77 -4.15 -63.36
N GLU A 17 52.65 -2.97 -63.97
CA GLU A 17 51.47 -2.11 -63.86
C GLU A 17 50.22 -2.80 -64.41
N GLU A 18 50.30 -3.44 -65.58
CA GLU A 18 49.20 -4.22 -66.14
C GLU A 18 48.81 -5.38 -65.21
N ARG A 19 49.79 -6.10 -64.66
CA ARG A 19 49.55 -7.19 -63.69
C ARG A 19 48.90 -6.69 -62.40
N LEU A 20 49.31 -5.52 -61.92
CA LEU A 20 48.77 -4.89 -60.72
C LEU A 20 47.32 -4.47 -60.97
N LEU A 21 47.04 -3.75 -62.06
CA LEU A 21 45.67 -3.37 -62.45
C LEU A 21 44.78 -4.60 -62.64
N ALA A 22 45.31 -5.67 -63.25
CA ALA A 22 44.57 -6.92 -63.41
C ALA A 22 44.35 -7.66 -62.08
N ALA A 23 45.24 -7.49 -61.09
CA ALA A 23 45.07 -8.04 -59.74
C ALA A 23 44.04 -7.22 -58.95
N GLU A 24 44.10 -5.89 -59.00
CA GLU A 24 43.13 -4.98 -58.38
C GLU A 24 41.73 -5.22 -58.94
N ALA A 25 41.57 -5.27 -60.27
CA ALA A 25 40.29 -5.58 -60.89
C ALA A 25 39.77 -7.00 -60.56
N ARG A 26 40.64 -7.93 -60.16
CA ARG A 26 40.22 -9.25 -59.64
C ARG A 26 39.75 -9.15 -58.19
N ALA A 27 40.48 -8.40 -57.36
CA ALA A 27 40.11 -8.15 -55.97
C ALA A 27 38.74 -7.44 -55.89
N GLU A 28 38.54 -6.35 -56.63
CA GLU A 28 37.27 -5.62 -56.69
C GLU A 28 36.10 -6.52 -57.12
N ARG A 29 36.30 -7.38 -58.13
CA ARG A 29 35.28 -8.35 -58.55
C ARG A 29 34.92 -9.33 -57.45
N THR A 30 35.91 -9.81 -56.68
CA THR A 30 35.65 -10.72 -55.55
C THR A 30 34.97 -10.02 -54.39
N GLU A 31 35.31 -8.76 -54.10
CA GLU A 31 34.65 -7.95 -53.07
C GLU A 31 33.18 -7.72 -53.44
N HIS A 32 32.91 -7.29 -54.67
CA HIS A 32 31.54 -7.14 -55.17
C HIS A 32 30.73 -8.44 -55.12
N ALA A 33 31.34 -9.58 -55.48
CA ALA A 33 30.68 -10.88 -55.39
C ALA A 33 30.38 -11.28 -53.93
N PHE A 34 31.29 -10.98 -53.01
CA PHE A 34 31.09 -11.23 -51.58
C PHE A 34 29.98 -10.34 -51.00
N ASP A 35 29.95 -9.06 -51.36
CA ASP A 35 28.89 -8.14 -50.95
C ASP A 35 27.53 -8.56 -51.49
N ALA A 36 27.46 -8.97 -52.76
CA ALA A 36 26.25 -9.52 -53.36
C ALA A 36 25.75 -10.76 -52.59
N PHE A 37 26.66 -11.69 -52.27
CA PHE A 37 26.34 -12.87 -51.46
C PHE A 37 25.85 -12.49 -50.05
N ARG A 38 26.46 -11.50 -49.39
CA ARG A 38 25.99 -11.02 -48.09
C ARG A 38 24.60 -10.39 -48.16
N MET A 39 24.30 -9.66 -49.23
CA MET A 39 22.97 -9.08 -49.45
C MET A 39 21.94 -10.17 -49.72
N GLU A 40 22.27 -11.17 -50.54
CA GLU A 40 21.39 -12.31 -50.81
C GLU A 40 21.11 -13.12 -49.53
N GLN A 41 22.13 -13.38 -48.71
CA GLN A 41 21.98 -14.03 -47.40
C GLN A 41 21.10 -13.23 -46.45
N ARG A 42 21.20 -11.89 -46.46
CA ARG A 42 20.32 -11.01 -45.66
C ARG A 42 18.91 -10.89 -46.23
N ALA A 43 18.74 -11.09 -47.53
CA ALA A 43 17.44 -11.10 -48.20
C ALA A 43 16.70 -12.43 -48.04
N THR A 44 17.32 -13.44 -47.42
CA THR A 44 16.64 -14.69 -47.10
C THR A 44 15.47 -14.44 -46.14
N PRO A 45 14.35 -15.18 -46.31
CA PRO A 45 13.23 -15.08 -45.38
C PRO A 45 13.64 -15.49 -43.95
N GLU A 46 14.64 -16.35 -43.79
CA GLU A 46 15.18 -16.74 -42.49
C GLU A 46 15.81 -15.57 -41.74
N ALA A 47 16.62 -14.74 -42.43
CA ALA A 47 17.20 -13.54 -41.85
C ALA A 47 16.12 -12.53 -41.41
N ALA A 48 15.05 -12.39 -42.20
CA ALA A 48 13.90 -11.56 -41.85
C ALA A 48 13.17 -12.09 -40.60
N LEU A 49 12.93 -13.40 -40.52
CA LEU A 49 12.32 -14.05 -39.35
C LEU A 49 13.17 -13.89 -38.09
N HIS A 50 14.50 -13.99 -38.20
CA HIS A 50 15.39 -13.74 -37.07
C HIS A 50 15.35 -12.28 -36.58
N ALA A 51 15.28 -11.32 -37.50
CA ALA A 51 15.10 -9.91 -37.13
C ALA A 51 13.75 -9.67 -36.44
N ASP A 52 12.69 -10.31 -36.91
CA ASP A 52 11.37 -10.25 -36.28
C ASP A 52 11.34 -10.92 -34.91
N LEU A 53 11.98 -12.09 -34.76
CA LEU A 53 12.13 -12.75 -33.47
C LEU A 53 12.89 -11.88 -32.47
N ALA A 54 13.98 -11.25 -32.89
CA ALA A 54 14.74 -10.33 -32.04
C ALA A 54 13.90 -9.12 -31.62
N ARG A 55 13.14 -8.54 -32.55
CA ARG A 55 12.23 -7.42 -32.28
C ARG A 55 11.12 -7.82 -31.31
N LEU A 56 10.47 -8.97 -31.53
CA LEU A 56 9.41 -9.49 -30.67
C LEU A 56 9.94 -9.83 -29.27
N ALA A 57 11.15 -10.39 -29.17
CA ALA A 57 11.80 -10.65 -27.89
C ALA A 57 12.07 -9.37 -27.10
N GLN A 58 12.56 -8.32 -27.75
CA GLN A 58 12.75 -7.00 -27.13
C GLN A 58 11.42 -6.37 -26.70
N ALA A 59 10.39 -6.45 -27.54
CA ALA A 59 9.06 -5.95 -27.21
C ALA A 59 8.44 -6.69 -26.02
N LYS A 60 8.57 -8.02 -25.98
CA LYS A 60 8.14 -8.85 -24.85
C LYS A 60 8.84 -8.42 -23.56
N GLN A 61 10.16 -8.29 -23.58
CA GLN A 61 10.93 -7.88 -22.40
C GLN A 61 10.53 -6.48 -21.91
N ALA A 62 10.23 -5.54 -22.82
CA ALA A 62 9.76 -4.21 -22.46
C ALA A 62 8.39 -4.24 -21.76
N VAL A 63 7.45 -5.04 -22.27
CA VAL A 63 6.11 -5.21 -21.67
C VAL A 63 6.20 -5.91 -20.31
N GLU A 64 7.06 -6.93 -20.18
CA GLU A 64 7.32 -7.60 -18.89
C GLU A 64 7.88 -6.62 -17.85
N GLY A 65 8.82 -5.75 -18.25
CA GLY A 65 9.34 -4.69 -17.39
C GLY A 65 8.25 -3.68 -16.95
N GLN A 66 7.34 -3.30 -17.85
CA GLN A 66 6.19 -2.45 -17.52
C GLN A 66 5.22 -3.14 -16.56
N LEU A 67 4.95 -4.43 -16.78
CA LEU A 67 4.10 -5.24 -15.90
C LEU A 67 4.69 -5.34 -14.49
N GLU A 68 5.98 -5.60 -14.38
CA GLU A 68 6.67 -5.61 -13.08
C GLU A 68 6.61 -4.25 -12.37
N ALA A 69 6.85 -3.16 -13.10
CA ALA A 69 6.74 -1.82 -12.55
C ALA A 69 5.33 -1.52 -12.04
N ALA A 70 4.29 -1.90 -12.81
CA ALA A 70 2.89 -1.77 -12.41
C ALA A 70 2.56 -2.62 -11.17
N ARG A 71 3.06 -3.87 -11.10
CA ARG A 71 2.91 -4.75 -9.92
C ARG A 71 3.55 -4.13 -8.68
N ARG A 72 4.76 -3.58 -8.80
CA ARG A 72 5.46 -2.88 -7.71
C ARG A 72 4.70 -1.62 -7.26
N ALA A 73 4.14 -0.85 -8.20
CA ALA A 73 3.32 0.33 -7.88
C ALA A 73 2.03 -0.07 -7.15
N LYS A 74 1.32 -1.10 -7.62
CA LYS A 74 0.13 -1.66 -6.95
C LYS A 74 0.43 -2.10 -5.52
N ALA A 75 1.55 -2.80 -5.30
CA ALA A 75 1.96 -3.25 -3.97
C ALA A 75 2.22 -2.06 -3.02
N LYS A 76 2.91 -1.01 -3.50
CA LYS A 76 3.13 0.23 -2.72
C LYS A 76 1.83 0.93 -2.36
N TYR A 77 0.90 1.04 -3.32
CA TYR A 77 -0.42 1.64 -3.08
C TYR A 77 -1.22 0.85 -2.04
N LYS A 78 -1.23 -0.49 -2.13
CA LYS A 78 -1.86 -1.36 -1.13
C LYS A 78 -1.29 -1.13 0.27
N GLU A 79 0.03 -1.01 0.40
CA GLU A 79 0.67 -0.72 1.68
C GLU A 79 0.32 0.67 2.20
N GLN A 80 0.26 1.67 1.33
CA GLN A 80 -0.17 3.02 1.68
C GLN A 80 -1.62 3.03 2.20
N VAL A 81 -2.54 2.33 1.53
CA VAL A 81 -3.93 2.20 1.99
C VAL A 81 -4.00 1.49 3.34
N ARG A 82 -3.26 0.39 3.53
CA ARG A 82 -3.18 -0.30 4.83
C ARG A 82 -2.62 0.59 5.94
N ARG A 83 -1.62 1.41 5.65
CA ARG A 83 -1.09 2.39 6.60
C ARG A 83 -2.14 3.42 6.98
N MET A 84 -2.81 4.05 6.00
CA MET A 84 -3.87 5.02 6.27
C MET A 84 -5.04 4.40 7.06
N ALA A 85 -5.42 3.16 6.76
CA ALA A 85 -6.46 2.45 7.52
C ALA A 85 -6.06 2.25 8.99
N ARG A 86 -4.79 1.90 9.28
CA ARG A 86 -4.27 1.80 10.65
C ARG A 86 -4.27 3.15 11.37
N GLU A 87 -3.88 4.23 10.69
CA GLU A 87 -3.90 5.59 11.22
C GLU A 87 -5.32 6.06 11.53
N LEU A 88 -6.28 5.82 10.63
CA LEU A 88 -7.70 6.10 10.86
C LEU A 88 -8.26 5.31 12.04
N ALA A 89 -7.97 4.00 12.14
CA ALA A 89 -8.38 3.20 13.28
C ALA A 89 -7.78 3.71 14.59
N GLY A 90 -6.52 4.18 14.57
CA GLY A 90 -5.89 4.87 15.70
C GLY A 90 -6.68 6.11 16.13
N LEU A 91 -6.96 7.02 15.19
CA LEU A 91 -7.73 8.24 15.45
C LEU A 91 -9.14 7.96 15.98
N HIS A 92 -9.80 6.89 15.51
CA HIS A 92 -11.10 6.47 16.04
C HIS A 92 -11.00 5.98 17.49
N ARG A 93 -9.97 5.22 17.85
CA ARG A 93 -9.73 4.82 19.25
C ARG A 93 -9.41 6.03 20.14
N ASP A 94 -8.60 6.96 19.66
CA ASP A 94 -8.24 8.17 20.42
C ASP A 94 -9.47 9.05 20.65
N ARG A 95 -10.33 9.22 19.64
CA ARG A 95 -11.62 9.92 19.78
C ARG A 95 -12.55 9.23 20.77
N ALA A 96 -12.64 7.90 20.71
CA ALA A 96 -13.46 7.13 21.65
C ALA A 96 -12.92 7.23 23.09
N ALA A 97 -11.60 7.18 23.28
CA ALA A 97 -10.96 7.35 24.58
C ALA A 97 -11.16 8.76 25.14
N ALA A 98 -11.02 9.80 24.30
CA ALA A 98 -11.29 11.18 24.69
C ALA A 98 -12.77 11.38 25.08
N ALA A 99 -13.69 10.77 24.34
CA ALA A 99 -15.11 10.78 24.68
C ALA A 99 -15.36 10.09 26.04
N ALA A 100 -14.80 8.89 26.25
CA ALA A 100 -14.91 8.16 27.52
C ALA A 100 -14.30 8.93 28.70
N TYR A 101 -13.16 9.60 28.48
CA TYR A 101 -12.56 10.47 29.49
C TYR A 101 -13.47 11.67 29.83
N SER A 102 -14.09 12.29 28.81
CA SER A 102 -15.03 13.39 29.02
C SER A 102 -16.28 12.96 29.78
N THR A 103 -16.80 11.75 29.53
CA THR A 103 -17.95 11.20 30.27
C THR A 103 -17.56 10.88 31.71
N GLN A 104 -16.40 10.25 31.94
CA GLN A 104 -15.88 9.99 33.29
C GLN A 104 -15.65 11.28 34.08
N ALA A 105 -15.11 12.33 33.45
CA ALA A 105 -14.92 13.63 34.08
C ALA A 105 -16.27 14.28 34.45
N ALA A 106 -17.28 14.17 33.58
CA ALA A 106 -18.63 14.65 33.86
C ALA A 106 -19.30 13.87 35.00
N GLU A 107 -19.11 12.54 35.06
CA GLU A 107 -19.59 11.69 36.14
C GLU A 107 -18.91 12.01 37.47
N ALA A 108 -17.58 12.15 37.48
CA ALA A 108 -16.82 12.57 38.65
C ALA A 108 -17.25 13.95 39.16
N ALA A 109 -17.57 14.89 38.26
CA ALA A 109 -18.12 16.19 38.65
C ALA A 109 -19.53 16.07 39.25
N ARG A 110 -20.37 15.13 38.77
CA ARG A 110 -21.70 14.86 39.36
C ARG A 110 -21.57 14.27 40.76
N THR A 111 -20.71 13.27 40.94
CA THR A 111 -20.51 12.64 42.27
C THR A 111 -19.91 13.63 43.27
N ALA A 112 -18.98 14.50 42.84
CA ALA A 112 -18.45 15.57 43.67
C ALA A 112 -19.54 16.53 44.16
N LYS A 113 -20.45 16.97 43.28
CA LYS A 113 -21.60 17.83 43.65
C LYS A 113 -22.53 17.14 44.65
N VAL A 114 -22.80 15.84 44.47
CA VAL A 114 -23.61 15.07 45.43
C VAL A 114 -22.91 15.03 46.80
N ALA A 115 -21.62 14.73 46.84
CA ALA A 115 -20.85 14.72 48.09
C ALA A 115 -20.84 16.10 48.79
N GLU A 116 -20.70 17.19 48.03
CA GLU A 116 -20.81 18.55 48.55
C GLU A 116 -22.19 18.83 49.17
N SER A 117 -23.27 18.41 48.52
CA SER A 117 -24.64 18.56 49.03
C SER A 117 -24.87 17.78 50.33
N GLN A 118 -24.37 16.54 50.41
CA GLN A 118 -24.43 15.71 51.61
C GLN A 118 -23.63 16.33 52.76
N MET A 119 -22.43 16.85 52.48
CA MET A 119 -21.62 17.55 53.49
C MET A 119 -22.30 18.83 53.98
N ALA A 120 -23.02 19.55 53.11
CA ALA A 120 -23.80 20.71 53.50
C ALA A 120 -24.98 20.33 54.40
N GLN A 121 -25.69 19.24 54.08
CA GLN A 121 -26.76 18.67 54.92
C GLN A 121 -26.24 18.29 56.31
N LEU A 122 -25.16 17.50 56.39
CA LEU A 122 -24.56 17.11 57.67
C LEU A 122 -24.10 18.32 58.51
N LYS A 123 -23.62 19.38 57.85
CA LYS A 123 -23.27 20.65 58.54
C LYS A 123 -24.51 21.37 59.06
N ALA A 124 -25.62 21.37 58.31
CA ALA A 124 -26.89 21.94 58.76
C ALA A 124 -27.47 21.15 59.95
N GLU A 125 -27.55 19.83 59.84
CA GLU A 125 -27.99 18.93 60.92
C GLU A 125 -27.15 19.11 62.19
N ARG A 126 -25.82 19.20 62.07
CA ARG A 126 -24.94 19.51 63.22
C ARG A 126 -25.25 20.84 63.87
N ARG A 127 -25.65 21.86 63.10
CA ARG A 127 -26.04 23.17 63.65
C ARG A 127 -27.38 23.06 64.38
N GLU A 128 -28.35 22.35 63.81
CA GLU A 128 -29.65 22.08 64.43
C GLU A 128 -29.50 21.30 65.74
N LEU A 129 -28.70 20.23 65.75
CA LEU A 129 -28.40 19.46 66.97
C LEU A 129 -27.78 20.33 68.07
N ARG A 130 -26.86 21.23 67.72
CA ARG A 130 -26.29 22.19 68.67
C ARG A 130 -27.36 23.15 69.21
N GLN A 131 -28.26 23.64 68.35
CA GLN A 131 -29.36 24.51 68.78
C GLN A 131 -30.32 23.77 69.72
N LEU A 132 -30.72 22.53 69.39
CA LEU A 132 -31.56 21.69 70.26
C LEU A 132 -30.88 21.40 71.59
N THR A 133 -29.57 21.14 71.59
CA THR A 133 -28.79 20.95 72.81
C THR A 133 -28.80 22.21 73.68
N GLN A 134 -28.64 23.39 73.08
CA GLN A 134 -28.75 24.66 73.79
C GLN A 134 -30.17 24.90 74.33
N GLN A 135 -31.21 24.58 73.56
CA GLN A 135 -32.60 24.67 74.02
C GLN A 135 -32.86 23.75 75.22
N LEU A 136 -32.41 22.50 75.16
CA LEU A 136 -32.48 21.55 76.28
C LEU A 136 -31.71 22.05 77.49
N ALA A 137 -30.50 22.59 77.31
CA ALA A 137 -29.72 23.17 78.41
C ALA A 137 -30.43 24.38 79.06
N ASN A 138 -31.09 25.22 78.26
CA ASN A 138 -31.88 26.34 78.76
C ASN A 138 -33.14 25.86 79.52
N MET A 139 -33.82 24.82 79.03
CA MET A 139 -34.98 24.22 79.71
C MET A 139 -34.60 23.42 80.95
N THR A 140 -33.41 22.83 80.97
CA THR A 140 -32.87 22.02 82.06
C THR A 140 -32.00 22.86 83.01
N GLN A 141 -32.20 24.18 83.07
CA GLN A 141 -31.52 25.02 84.06
C GLN A 141 -31.74 24.43 85.46
N PRO A 142 -30.69 23.92 86.13
CA PRO A 142 -30.82 23.50 87.52
C PRO A 142 -30.98 24.75 88.39
N ALA A 143 -31.97 24.73 89.28
CA ALA A 143 -32.06 25.67 90.38
C ALA A 143 -30.70 25.76 91.12
N PRO A 144 -30.29 26.95 91.60
CA PRO A 144 -28.97 27.15 92.20
C PRO A 144 -28.80 26.22 93.41
N ALA A 145 -27.90 25.24 93.31
CA ALA A 145 -27.61 24.32 94.40
C ALA A 145 -26.69 25.01 95.45
N PRO A 146 -26.98 24.84 96.75
CA PRO A 146 -26.30 25.49 97.87
C PRO A 146 -24.86 24.98 98.13
N PRO A 147 -24.06 25.72 98.94
CA PRO A 147 -22.62 25.49 99.09
C PRO A 147 -22.23 24.29 99.99
N GLN A 148 -21.23 23.50 99.51
CA GLN A 148 -20.18 22.74 100.24
C GLN A 148 -20.65 21.54 101.12
N PRO A 149 -19.88 20.43 101.34
CA PRO A 149 -18.51 20.43 101.88
C PRO A 149 -17.51 19.32 101.42
N VAL A 150 -16.25 19.58 101.81
CA VAL A 150 -14.96 18.87 101.92
C VAL A 150 -14.86 17.30 102.01
N PRO A 151 -13.65 16.74 101.79
CA PRO A 151 -13.40 15.41 101.21
C PRO A 151 -13.14 14.30 102.25
N TRP A 152 -13.33 13.04 101.85
CA TRP A 152 -12.85 11.87 102.60
C TRP A 152 -12.12 10.87 101.69
N ILE A 153 -10.89 10.61 102.10
CA ILE A 153 -9.89 9.64 101.68
C ILE A 153 -10.34 8.21 102.05
N PHE A 154 -10.07 7.20 101.21
CA PHE A 154 -9.59 5.85 101.60
C PHE A 154 -9.29 4.98 100.34
N PRO A 155 -8.59 3.82 100.44
CA PRO A 155 -7.40 3.52 99.64
C PRO A 155 -7.57 2.33 98.66
N ALA A 156 -6.50 2.06 97.91
CA ALA A 156 -6.32 1.01 96.88
C ALA A 156 -6.52 -0.45 97.37
N PRO A 157 -6.51 -1.47 96.47
CA PRO A 157 -5.23 -2.06 96.07
C PRO A 157 -5.10 -2.64 94.64
N GLY A 158 -3.87 -2.60 94.11
CA GLY A 158 -3.19 -3.78 93.53
C GLY A 158 -3.41 -4.19 92.06
N TYR A 159 -2.59 -3.62 91.14
CA TYR A 159 -1.61 -4.25 90.19
C TYR A 159 -1.87 -5.63 89.53
N PRO A 160 -1.09 -6.09 88.50
CA PRO A 160 -0.10 -5.42 87.62
C PRO A 160 -0.18 -5.81 86.11
N GLY A 161 0.59 -5.12 85.24
CA GLY A 161 1.40 -5.82 84.22
C GLY A 161 1.37 -5.33 82.75
N GLY A 162 2.51 -4.75 82.31
CA GLY A 162 2.98 -4.67 80.90
C GLY A 162 2.62 -3.37 80.15
N ALA A 163 3.46 -2.34 79.96
CA ALA A 163 4.81 -2.29 79.37
C ALA A 163 4.86 -3.06 78.03
N TRP A 164 5.35 -2.58 76.88
CA TRP A 164 6.37 -1.57 76.57
C TRP A 164 6.33 -1.27 75.04
N MET A 165 6.95 -0.15 74.65
CA MET A 165 7.18 0.35 73.29
C MET A 165 7.93 -0.62 72.35
N THR A 166 7.75 -0.52 71.03
CA THR A 166 8.75 -0.01 70.04
C THR A 166 8.58 -0.55 68.60
N SER A 167 8.66 0.40 67.65
CA SER A 167 9.27 0.41 66.30
C SER A 167 9.28 -0.79 65.33
N ALA A 168 8.92 -0.46 64.08
CA ALA A 168 9.62 -0.71 62.79
C ALA A 168 9.80 -2.14 62.22
N ALA A 169 9.26 -2.33 60.99
CA ALA A 169 9.76 -3.01 59.75
C ALA A 169 10.67 -4.28 59.83
N PRO A 170 10.71 -5.22 58.84
CA PRO A 170 10.60 -5.00 57.38
C PRO A 170 9.93 -6.15 56.55
N GLU A 171 10.04 -6.00 55.22
CA GLU A 171 9.88 -6.92 54.09
C GLU A 171 9.83 -8.44 54.34
N ALA A 172 8.99 -9.17 53.59
CA ALA A 172 9.44 -10.22 52.66
C ALA A 172 8.26 -10.94 51.96
N GLU A 173 8.53 -11.30 50.72
CA GLU A 173 7.76 -12.10 49.76
C GLU A 173 7.41 -13.52 50.26
N SER A 174 6.30 -14.07 49.78
CA SER A 174 6.28 -15.21 48.81
C SER A 174 4.97 -16.02 48.90
N ALA A 175 4.50 -16.44 47.70
CA ALA A 175 3.84 -17.71 47.35
C ALA A 175 2.65 -18.21 48.19
N ALA A 176 1.53 -18.73 47.69
CA ALA A 176 0.99 -19.10 46.38
C ALA A 176 -0.49 -19.53 46.63
N PRO A 177 -1.33 -19.79 45.62
CA PRO A 177 -2.78 -19.84 45.75
C PRO A 177 -3.33 -21.26 45.97
N GLY A 178 -4.39 -21.38 46.76
CA GLY A 178 -5.15 -22.61 46.95
C GLY A 178 -6.55 -22.31 47.47
N GLY A 179 -7.47 -22.00 46.56
CA GLY A 179 -8.89 -21.78 46.86
C GLY A 179 -9.74 -22.67 45.98
N GLN A 180 -10.17 -23.80 46.53
CA GLN A 180 -11.20 -24.68 45.97
C GLN A 180 -12.56 -24.02 46.14
N GLU A 181 -13.32 -23.85 45.07
CA GLU A 181 -14.77 -23.58 45.15
C GLU A 181 -15.55 -24.56 44.28
N SER A 182 -16.18 -25.51 44.97
CA SER A 182 -17.62 -25.74 44.97
C SER A 182 -18.35 -25.84 43.62
N LYS A 183 -18.53 -27.08 43.19
CA LYS A 183 -19.63 -27.51 42.32
C LYS A 183 -20.97 -27.41 43.07
N HIS A 184 -21.95 -26.70 42.51
CA HIS A 184 -23.41 -26.95 42.47
C HIS A 184 -23.96 -25.84 41.54
N GLY A 185 -24.68 -26.04 40.43
CA GLY A 185 -25.60 -27.10 40.05
C GLY A 185 -27.04 -26.66 40.27
N ALA A 186 -27.59 -25.75 39.44
CA ALA A 186 -29.04 -25.51 39.30
C ALA A 186 -29.36 -24.71 38.01
N GLU A 187 -30.16 -25.36 37.15
CA GLU A 187 -31.29 -24.85 36.33
C GLU A 187 -31.14 -23.50 35.61
N GLU A 188 -30.99 -23.48 34.28
CA GLU A 188 -32.06 -23.60 33.27
C GLU A 188 -33.14 -22.51 33.44
N LEU A 189 -32.99 -21.40 32.70
CA LEU A 189 -34.09 -20.63 32.12
C LEU A 189 -33.54 -19.72 31.00
N ALA A 190 -34.27 -19.73 29.89
CA ALA A 190 -33.90 -19.25 28.56
C ALA A 190 -33.78 -17.73 28.40
N GLU A 191 -32.79 -17.29 27.61
CA GLU A 191 -32.81 -16.00 26.92
C GLU A 191 -33.09 -16.21 25.41
N PRO A 192 -33.90 -15.35 24.77
CA PRO A 192 -34.07 -15.35 23.32
C PRO A 192 -32.97 -14.56 22.63
N ALA A 193 -32.34 -15.20 21.66
CA ALA A 193 -31.52 -14.58 20.64
C ALA A 193 -32.32 -13.58 19.79
N SER A 194 -31.81 -12.36 19.58
CA SER A 194 -31.89 -11.72 18.26
C SER A 194 -30.92 -10.55 18.11
N ALA A 195 -30.21 -10.55 16.98
CA ALA A 195 -29.75 -9.40 16.22
C ALA A 195 -28.57 -8.56 16.76
N ALA A 196 -27.35 -8.93 16.36
CA ALA A 196 -26.50 -8.11 15.47
C ALA A 196 -25.11 -8.75 15.33
N GLU A 197 -25.02 -9.86 14.60
CA GLU A 197 -23.77 -10.38 14.07
C GLU A 197 -23.94 -10.51 12.56
N LEU A 198 -23.44 -9.52 11.82
CA LEU A 198 -23.39 -9.46 10.36
C LEU A 198 -22.45 -8.31 10.00
N VAL A 199 -21.16 -8.63 9.83
CA VAL A 199 -20.27 -8.27 8.71
C VAL A 199 -18.90 -8.89 9.03
N SER A 200 -18.78 -10.20 8.80
CA SER A 200 -17.51 -10.92 8.70
C SER A 200 -17.69 -12.00 7.64
N ASP A 201 -17.72 -11.59 6.37
CA ASP A 201 -17.49 -12.47 5.23
C ASP A 201 -17.38 -11.61 3.98
N SER A 202 -16.19 -11.54 3.39
CA SER A 202 -15.94 -11.30 1.96
C SER A 202 -14.43 -11.35 1.70
N GLU A 203 -14.03 -12.49 1.11
CA GLU A 203 -12.95 -12.62 0.13
C GLU A 203 -11.53 -12.81 0.70
N GLU A 204 -11.36 -13.95 1.37
CA GLU A 204 -10.13 -14.74 1.32
C GLU A 204 -10.01 -15.43 -0.05
N GLU A 205 -9.68 -14.68 -1.10
CA GLU A 205 -9.12 -15.28 -2.32
C GLU A 205 -7.63 -15.56 -2.10
N ALA A 206 -7.35 -16.75 -1.59
CA ALA A 206 -6.04 -17.36 -1.60
C ALA A 206 -5.66 -17.79 -3.04
N GLU A 207 -5.13 -16.87 -3.83
CA GLU A 207 -4.33 -17.26 -5.00
C GLU A 207 -2.98 -17.79 -4.51
N ALA A 208 -2.94 -19.10 -4.30
CA ALA A 208 -1.73 -19.90 -4.22
C ALA A 208 -1.19 -20.11 -5.64
N GLU A 209 -0.35 -19.21 -6.14
CA GLU A 209 0.55 -19.53 -7.25
C GLU A 209 1.95 -18.95 -7.01
N ASP A 210 2.94 -19.76 -7.39
CA ASP A 210 4.35 -19.46 -7.57
C ASP A 210 5.30 -19.70 -6.38
N ALA A 211 5.35 -20.97 -5.96
CA ALA A 211 6.53 -21.57 -5.34
C ALA A 211 7.09 -22.69 -6.25
N HIS A 212 7.61 -22.34 -7.44
CA HIS A 212 8.49 -23.23 -8.18
C HIS A 212 9.85 -23.30 -7.47
N LYS A 213 9.97 -24.30 -6.60
CA LYS A 213 11.20 -24.69 -5.93
C LYS A 213 12.01 -25.60 -6.86
N ASP A 214 13.16 -25.10 -7.29
CA ASP A 214 14.18 -25.86 -8.01
C ASP A 214 14.65 -27.08 -7.19
N HIS A 215 14.17 -28.27 -7.57
CA HIS A 215 14.74 -29.55 -7.14
C HIS A 215 14.93 -30.45 -8.37
N ALA A 216 16.03 -30.24 -9.09
CA ALA A 216 16.59 -31.22 -10.02
C ALA A 216 17.92 -31.73 -9.46
N GLY A 217 17.83 -32.67 -8.51
CA GLY A 217 18.95 -33.44 -7.99
C GLY A 217 18.53 -34.91 -7.87
N GLY A 218 18.85 -35.71 -8.88
CA GLY A 218 18.44 -37.11 -8.95
C GLY A 218 19.17 -37.86 -10.04
N ALA A 219 20.44 -38.19 -9.77
CA ALA A 219 21.27 -39.05 -10.59
C ALA A 219 20.68 -40.46 -10.74
N ARG A 220 20.82 -41.08 -11.92
CA ARG A 220 21.13 -42.51 -12.07
C ARG A 220 21.76 -42.82 -13.44
N PRO A 221 22.49 -43.96 -13.55
CA PRO A 221 23.69 -44.08 -14.37
C PRO A 221 23.51 -44.94 -15.63
N GLY A 222 24.46 -44.79 -16.56
CA GLY A 222 24.93 -45.87 -17.43
C GLY A 222 24.31 -45.92 -18.83
N SER A 223 25.07 -45.50 -19.84
CA SER A 223 25.34 -46.34 -21.01
C SER A 223 26.46 -45.71 -21.85
N ALA A 224 27.31 -46.58 -22.36
CA ALA A 224 28.62 -46.29 -22.93
C ALA A 224 28.57 -45.80 -24.39
N ALA A 225 29.69 -45.16 -24.75
CA ALA A 225 30.29 -45.08 -26.08
C ALA A 225 29.51 -44.36 -27.19
N VAL A 226 30.09 -43.28 -27.72
CA VAL A 226 30.71 -43.28 -29.05
C VAL A 226 31.50 -41.97 -29.26
N THR A 227 32.62 -42.17 -29.94
CA THR A 227 33.77 -41.31 -30.24
C THR A 227 33.51 -40.08 -31.11
N GLY A 228 34.37 -39.07 -30.98
CA GLY A 228 34.66 -38.06 -32.02
C GLY A 228 34.72 -36.63 -31.46
N SER A 229 35.85 -36.16 -30.94
CA SER A 229 36.87 -35.45 -31.71
C SER A 229 36.32 -34.33 -32.60
N SER A 230 36.34 -33.08 -32.11
CA SER A 230 36.82 -31.90 -32.86
C SER A 230 36.65 -30.59 -32.07
N ARG A 231 37.80 -29.90 -31.87
CA ARG A 231 37.99 -28.45 -32.13
C ARG A 231 37.36 -27.50 -31.10
N ALA A 232 38.08 -27.00 -30.08
CA ALA A 232 39.19 -26.05 -30.13
C ALA A 232 38.89 -24.76 -30.93
N LEU A 233 39.13 -23.61 -30.28
CA LEU A 233 39.15 -22.23 -30.79
C LEU A 233 37.81 -21.47 -30.72
N HIS A 234 37.64 -20.67 -29.67
CA HIS A 234 37.49 -19.21 -29.82
C HIS A 234 37.80 -18.52 -28.48
N GLN A 235 39.06 -18.12 -28.36
CA GLN A 235 39.56 -17.10 -27.47
C GLN A 235 39.64 -15.78 -28.28
N ASP A 236 39.42 -14.67 -27.58
CA ASP A 236 40.00 -13.35 -27.83
C ASP A 236 39.58 -12.56 -29.08
N LEU A 237 38.64 -11.63 -28.89
CA LEU A 237 38.62 -10.31 -29.55
C LEU A 237 37.66 -9.38 -28.79
N ALA A 238 38.08 -8.96 -27.59
CA ALA A 238 37.47 -7.86 -26.85
C ALA A 238 38.58 -6.98 -26.24
N ALA A 239 39.31 -6.28 -27.10
CA ALA A 239 40.19 -5.20 -26.71
C ALA A 239 40.16 -4.12 -27.80
N ALA A 240 40.20 -2.86 -27.36
CA ALA A 240 40.31 -1.62 -28.13
C ALA A 240 39.00 -0.97 -28.64
N SER A 241 38.27 -0.30 -27.74
CA SER A 241 37.84 1.08 -28.02
C SER A 241 37.49 1.79 -26.71
N GLY A 242 38.51 2.37 -26.09
CA GLY A 242 38.36 3.26 -24.96
C GLY A 242 39.48 4.28 -25.00
N ASN A 243 39.20 5.48 -25.53
CA ASN A 243 39.83 6.70 -25.04
C ASN A 243 39.07 7.96 -25.53
N ALA A 244 38.17 8.45 -24.68
CA ALA A 244 37.93 9.88 -24.50
C ALA A 244 38.54 10.22 -23.13
N PRO A 245 39.11 11.42 -22.90
CA PRO A 245 38.22 12.51 -22.47
C PRO A 245 38.69 13.96 -22.76
N ALA A 246 37.73 14.85 -22.46
CA ALA A 246 37.88 16.22 -22.00
C ALA A 246 38.13 17.32 -23.04
N ARG A 247 37.12 18.18 -23.21
CA ARG A 247 37.23 19.64 -22.98
C ARG A 247 35.87 20.36 -23.09
N SER A 248 35.52 21.03 -21.98
CA SER A 248 35.04 22.42 -21.92
C SER A 248 33.68 22.80 -22.52
N ALA A 249 32.76 23.22 -21.65
CA ALA A 249 32.33 24.63 -21.49
C ALA A 249 30.83 24.77 -21.19
N GLU A 250 30.53 25.22 -19.97
CA GLU A 250 29.35 26.05 -19.68
C GLU A 250 29.37 27.33 -20.55
N PRO A 251 28.20 27.95 -20.79
CA PRO A 251 27.92 29.10 -19.94
C PRO A 251 26.46 29.19 -19.45
N THR A 252 26.36 29.62 -18.21
CA THR A 252 25.21 30.25 -17.54
C THR A 252 24.67 31.46 -18.29
N ARG A 253 23.35 31.65 -18.22
CA ARG A 253 22.58 32.93 -18.12
C ARG A 253 21.08 32.61 -18.24
N LYS A 254 20.11 33.33 -17.69
CA LYS A 254 19.92 34.30 -16.61
C LYS A 254 18.42 34.62 -16.68
N GLY A 255 17.77 34.86 -15.54
CA GLY A 255 16.31 34.87 -15.37
C GLY A 255 15.49 35.92 -16.14
N THR A 256 14.17 35.72 -16.12
CA THR A 256 13.07 36.69 -15.91
C THR A 256 11.83 35.83 -15.59
N ASP A 257 11.28 35.83 -14.38
CA ASP A 257 10.44 36.83 -13.71
C ASP A 257 9.18 37.28 -14.47
N ALA A 258 8.06 37.02 -13.79
CA ALA A 258 6.73 37.66 -13.82
C ALA A 258 5.61 37.05 -14.70
N PRO A 259 4.44 36.78 -14.09
CA PRO A 259 3.19 36.42 -14.76
C PRO A 259 2.31 37.65 -15.05
N PRO A 260 1.35 37.53 -15.97
CA PRO A 260 0.00 38.05 -15.72
C PRO A 260 -1.06 37.05 -16.24
N GLY A 261 -2.32 37.08 -15.83
CA GLY A 261 -3.09 38.04 -15.08
C GLY A 261 -4.55 37.56 -15.15
N THR A 262 -5.24 37.77 -14.05
CA THR A 262 -6.67 37.55 -13.82
C THR A 262 -7.55 38.49 -14.63
N SER A 263 -8.71 38.00 -15.06
CA SER A 263 -10.02 38.65 -15.19
C SER A 263 -10.79 37.92 -16.28
N ASP A 264 -12.10 37.75 -16.24
CA ASP A 264 -13.13 37.82 -15.23
C ASP A 264 -14.37 37.27 -15.99
N ASP A 265 -15.34 36.85 -15.21
CA ASP A 265 -16.75 37.08 -15.51
C ASP A 265 -17.60 36.03 -16.25
N SER A 266 -18.77 35.88 -15.64
CA SER A 266 -19.99 35.20 -16.04
C SER A 266 -19.91 33.67 -16.15
N GLY A 267 -20.69 32.89 -15.43
CA GLY A 267 -21.95 33.19 -14.79
C GLY A 267 -22.87 32.00 -15.03
N THR A 268 -23.49 31.55 -13.94
CA THR A 268 -24.88 31.08 -13.95
C THR A 268 -25.19 29.73 -14.63
N ALA A 269 -26.09 29.02 -13.96
CA ALA A 269 -26.88 27.90 -14.45
C ALA A 269 -26.17 26.53 -14.50
N GLY A 270 -26.39 25.76 -13.42
CA GLY A 270 -26.54 24.32 -13.60
C GLY A 270 -27.74 24.03 -14.50
N PRO A 271 -27.75 22.87 -15.17
CA PRO A 271 -28.99 22.26 -15.60
C PRO A 271 -29.19 20.95 -14.83
N SER A 272 -30.04 21.03 -13.81
CA SER A 272 -31.03 19.98 -13.60
C SER A 272 -31.89 19.89 -14.85
N THR A 273 -31.66 18.90 -15.72
CA THR A 273 -32.69 18.47 -16.68
C THR A 273 -32.56 16.98 -16.93
N THR A 274 -33.41 16.24 -16.23
CA THR A 274 -34.08 15.06 -16.76
C THR A 274 -34.62 15.38 -18.16
N PRO A 275 -34.28 14.64 -19.23
CA PRO A 275 -35.09 14.63 -20.43
C PRO A 275 -36.16 13.56 -20.26
N GLU A 276 -37.20 13.91 -19.51
CA GLU A 276 -38.53 13.33 -19.72
C GLU A 276 -39.11 14.07 -20.94
N GLY A 277 -38.80 13.53 -22.12
CA GLY A 277 -39.17 14.13 -23.40
C GLY A 277 -39.23 13.03 -24.45
N ALA A 278 -40.42 12.44 -24.59
CA ALA A 278 -40.79 11.48 -25.61
C ALA A 278 -40.75 12.12 -27.02
N GLY A 279 -39.56 12.37 -27.54
CA GLY A 279 -39.30 12.52 -28.97
C GLY A 279 -38.67 11.23 -29.45
N ARG A 280 -39.17 10.63 -30.54
CA ARG A 280 -38.57 9.45 -31.18
C ARG A 280 -37.06 9.68 -31.32
N ALA A 281 -36.27 9.03 -30.46
CA ALA A 281 -34.83 9.05 -30.57
C ALA A 281 -34.47 8.45 -31.93
N ASP A 282 -33.70 9.18 -32.73
CA ASP A 282 -33.12 8.64 -33.95
C ASP A 282 -32.31 7.38 -33.55
N PRO A 283 -32.71 6.18 -34.01
CA PRO A 283 -32.04 4.94 -33.62
C PRO A 283 -30.55 4.96 -33.99
N GLY A 284 -30.16 5.72 -35.02
CA GLY A 284 -28.76 5.95 -35.37
C GLY A 284 -27.99 6.80 -34.34
N ALA A 285 -28.63 7.81 -33.76
CA ALA A 285 -28.01 8.64 -32.73
C ALA A 285 -27.83 7.87 -31.41
N GLU A 286 -28.81 7.06 -31.01
CA GLU A 286 -28.70 6.21 -29.82
C GLU A 286 -27.62 5.12 -29.99
N ALA A 287 -27.53 4.50 -31.19
CA ALA A 287 -26.47 3.54 -31.48
C ALA A 287 -25.06 4.15 -31.39
N ARG A 288 -24.86 5.38 -31.91
CA ARG A 288 -23.58 6.10 -31.79
C ARG A 288 -23.21 6.40 -30.34
N ARG A 289 -24.18 6.77 -29.51
CA ARG A 289 -23.97 7.01 -28.07
C ARG A 289 -23.54 5.74 -27.35
N LEU A 290 -24.21 4.62 -27.59
CA LEU A 290 -23.88 3.33 -26.96
C LEU A 290 -22.51 2.80 -27.42
N LEU A 291 -22.12 3.04 -28.68
CA LEU A 291 -20.77 2.72 -29.17
C LEU A 291 -19.68 3.51 -28.42
N GLN A 292 -19.93 4.79 -28.15
CA GLN A 292 -19.02 5.63 -27.38
C GLN A 292 -18.91 5.14 -25.93
N GLU A 293 -20.04 4.84 -25.28
CA GLU A 293 -20.08 4.32 -23.92
C GLU A 293 -19.35 2.97 -23.79
N ARG A 294 -19.56 2.08 -24.77
CA ARG A 294 -18.81 0.82 -24.87
C ARG A 294 -17.30 1.06 -24.98
N ALA A 295 -16.89 1.99 -25.86
CA ALA A 295 -15.48 2.30 -26.05
C ALA A 295 -14.84 2.87 -24.77
N ASP A 296 -15.57 3.70 -24.03
CA ASP A 296 -15.09 4.27 -22.77
C ASP A 296 -15.00 3.20 -21.67
N LEU A 297 -16.00 2.31 -21.54
CA LEU A 297 -15.95 1.19 -20.59
C LEU A 297 -14.78 0.23 -20.87
N VAL A 298 -14.55 -0.14 -22.13
CA VAL A 298 -13.41 -1.01 -22.50
C VAL A 298 -12.07 -0.29 -22.27
N ARG A 299 -11.99 1.02 -22.50
CA ARG A 299 -10.77 1.81 -22.27
C ARG A 299 -10.35 1.83 -20.80
N THR A 300 -11.30 1.73 -19.86
CA THR A 300 -10.95 1.63 -18.43
C THR A 300 -10.20 0.35 -18.07
N GLY A 301 -10.26 -0.69 -18.91
CA GLY A 301 -9.66 -2.00 -18.65
C GLY A 301 -10.37 -2.82 -17.58
N VAL A 302 -11.44 -2.29 -16.96
CA VAL A 302 -12.27 -2.99 -15.97
C VAL A 302 -13.21 -3.98 -16.67
N TYR A 303 -13.78 -3.56 -17.81
CA TYR A 303 -14.71 -4.37 -18.59
C TYR A 303 -14.06 -4.93 -19.85
N ARG A 304 -14.28 -6.21 -20.13
CA ARG A 304 -13.81 -6.95 -21.31
C ARG A 304 -14.95 -7.27 -22.26
N CYS A 305 -14.63 -7.61 -23.51
CA CYS A 305 -15.61 -7.94 -24.55
C CYS A 305 -16.54 -9.13 -24.21
N GLY A 306 -16.22 -9.93 -23.18
CA GLY A 306 -17.06 -11.05 -22.72
C GLY A 306 -17.93 -10.73 -21.51
N ASP A 307 -17.83 -9.52 -20.95
CA ASP A 307 -18.57 -9.18 -19.74
C ASP A 307 -20.02 -8.86 -20.08
N ARG A 308 -20.94 -9.25 -19.18
CA ARG A 308 -22.39 -9.10 -19.38
C ARG A 308 -22.81 -7.69 -19.79
N VAL A 309 -22.19 -6.67 -19.18
CA VAL A 309 -22.47 -5.26 -19.48
C VAL A 309 -22.13 -4.92 -20.94
N ILE A 310 -20.96 -5.37 -21.43
CA ILE A 310 -20.53 -5.12 -22.81
C ILE A 310 -21.40 -5.91 -23.80
N MET A 311 -21.77 -7.14 -23.45
CA MET A 311 -22.69 -7.94 -24.27
C MET A 311 -24.10 -7.33 -24.38
N GLU A 312 -24.63 -6.75 -23.30
CA GLU A 312 -25.92 -6.06 -23.32
C GLU A 312 -25.87 -4.78 -24.18
N LEU A 313 -24.76 -4.04 -24.14
CA LEU A 313 -24.52 -2.90 -25.02
C LEU A 313 -24.43 -3.31 -26.49
N ASP A 314 -23.66 -4.36 -26.81
CA ASP A 314 -23.50 -4.88 -28.17
C ASP A 314 -24.86 -5.32 -28.75
N ARG A 315 -25.67 -6.05 -27.96
CA ARG A 315 -27.01 -6.46 -28.36
C ARG A 315 -27.94 -5.27 -28.64
N ARG A 316 -27.84 -4.20 -27.85
CA ARG A 316 -28.67 -3.01 -28.00
C ARG A 316 -28.24 -2.16 -29.20
N ILE A 317 -26.93 -2.06 -29.46
CA ILE A 317 -26.37 -1.44 -30.65
C ILE A 317 -26.83 -2.17 -31.91
N GLU A 318 -26.77 -3.50 -31.93
CA GLU A 318 -27.26 -4.32 -33.06
C GLU A 318 -28.76 -4.12 -33.31
N ALA A 319 -29.58 -4.09 -32.25
CA ALA A 319 -31.02 -3.84 -32.39
C ALA A 319 -31.32 -2.46 -32.98
N LEU A 320 -30.62 -1.41 -32.52
CA LEU A 320 -30.80 -0.04 -32.98
C LEU A 320 -30.26 0.19 -34.39
N THR A 321 -29.11 -0.40 -34.74
CA THR A 321 -28.57 -0.33 -36.11
C THR A 321 -29.45 -1.08 -37.11
N LYS A 322 -30.01 -2.22 -36.71
CA LYS A 322 -31.00 -2.94 -37.52
C LYS A 322 -32.30 -2.15 -37.71
N ALA A 323 -32.75 -1.45 -36.68
CA ALA A 323 -33.92 -0.57 -36.76
C ALA A 323 -33.65 0.65 -37.66
N ALA A 324 -32.45 1.24 -37.60
CA ALA A 324 -32.05 2.38 -38.43
C ALA A 324 -31.84 2.02 -39.92
N GLY A 325 -31.44 0.78 -40.23
CA GLY A 325 -31.29 0.30 -41.60
C GLY A 325 -32.58 -0.21 -42.25
N SER A 326 -33.69 -0.27 -41.51
CA SER A 326 -34.99 -0.77 -41.98
C SER A 326 -36.00 0.35 -42.29
N THR A 327 -35.61 1.62 -42.17
CA THR A 327 -36.39 2.82 -42.51
C THR A 327 -35.86 3.46 -43.78
#